data_AF-A0A8X7QVY6-F1
#
_entry.id   AF-A0A8X7QVY6-F1
#
_cell.length_a   1.000
_cell.length_b   1.000
_cell.length_c   1.000
_cell.angle_alpha   90.00
_cell.angle_beta   90.00
_cell.angle_gamma   90.00
#
_symmetry.space_group_name_H-M   'P 1'
#
loop_
_entity.id
_entity.type
_entity.pdbx_description
1 polymer ?
#
loop_
_entity_poly.entity_id
_entity_poly.type
_entity_poly.pdbx_seq_one_letter_code
_entity_poly.pdbx_strand_id
1 'polypeptide(L)'
;MFEGLCNGAIFYGPFWDHLLGYWKRSLEDRTHVLFMRYGEMKTEPRDEINKLADFLGCPFTRQEEENGFVDEVLDLCSLPNLSGLEG
;
A
#
# COMPACT_ATOMS: atom_id res chain seq x y z
N MET A 1 20.23 16.67 -0.67
CA MET A 1 19.14 15.67 -0.75
C MET A 1 18.19 15.96 -1.90
N PHE A 2 17.57 17.15 -1.96
CA PHE A 2 16.67 17.55 -3.05
C PHE A 2 17.31 17.47 -4.45
N GLU A 3 18.47 18.09 -4.65
CA GLU A 3 19.17 18.03 -5.95
C GLU A 3 19.55 16.60 -6.36
N GLY A 4 19.96 15.79 -5.39
CA GLY A 4 20.20 14.36 -5.61
C GLY A 4 18.94 13.65 -6.09
N LEU A 5 17.78 13.92 -5.47
CA LEU A 5 16.49 13.33 -5.89
C LEU A 5 16.14 13.74 -7.32
N CYS A 6 16.25 15.03 -7.63
CA CYS A 6 15.98 15.58 -8.96
C CYS A 6 16.89 14.97 -10.04
N ASN A 7 18.17 14.79 -9.72
CA ASN A 7 19.17 14.26 -10.64
C ASN A 7 19.26 12.72 -10.60
N GLY A 8 18.42 12.04 -9.81
CA GLY A 8 18.42 10.58 -9.65
C GLY A 8 19.60 10.00 -8.86
N ALA A 9 20.50 10.84 -8.33
CA ALA A 9 21.67 10.46 -7.54
C ALA A 9 21.34 10.28 -6.05
N ILE A 10 20.26 9.55 -5.75
CA ILE A 10 19.91 9.10 -4.39
C ILE A 10 19.98 7.58 -4.28
N PHE A 11 20.02 7.09 -3.05
CA PHE A 11 19.88 5.67 -2.78
C PHE A 11 18.53 5.16 -3.31
N TYR A 12 18.55 4.02 -4.03
CA TYR A 12 17.40 3.51 -4.79
C TYR A 12 16.82 4.51 -5.81
N GLY A 13 17.66 5.40 -6.35
CA GLY A 13 17.31 6.27 -7.47
C GLY A 13 17.67 5.65 -8.83
N PRO A 14 17.13 6.20 -9.94
CA PRO A 14 16.26 7.38 -10.01
C PRO A 14 14.83 7.11 -9.51
N PHE A 15 14.32 7.96 -8.63
CA PHE A 15 13.00 7.78 -8.00
C PHE A 15 11.87 7.58 -9.03
N TRP A 16 11.87 8.37 -10.10
CA TRP A 16 10.85 8.31 -11.14
C TRP A 16 10.87 6.99 -11.92
N ASP A 17 12.06 6.43 -12.18
CA ASP A 17 12.19 5.16 -12.89
C ASP A 17 11.67 4.01 -12.04
N HIS A 18 11.95 4.02 -10.73
CA HIS A 18 11.39 3.07 -9.79
C HIS A 18 9.85 3.15 -9.75
N LEU A 19 9.29 4.34 -9.53
CA LEU A 19 7.85 4.53 -9.42
C LEU A 19 7.12 4.14 -10.71
N LEU A 20 7.57 4.68 -11.85
CA LEU A 20 6.94 4.45 -13.15
C LEU A 20 7.14 3.01 -13.64
N GLY A 21 8.25 2.37 -13.30
CA GLY A 21 8.51 0.97 -13.61
C GLY A 21 7.45 0.05 -12.99
N TYR A 22 7.21 0.17 -11.68
CA TYR A 22 6.19 -0.64 -11.00
C TYR A 22 4.77 -0.28 -11.43
N TRP A 23 4.48 1.00 -11.66
CA TRP A 23 3.18 1.41 -12.18
C TRP A 23 2.89 0.76 -13.54
N LYS A 24 3.82 0.85 -14.50
CA LYS A 24 3.67 0.17 -15.80
C LYS A 24 3.53 -1.34 -15.64
N ARG A 25 4.35 -1.96 -14.79
CA ARG A 25 4.27 -3.40 -14.55
C ARG A 25 2.94 -3.83 -13.96
N SER A 26 2.34 -3.04 -13.07
CA SER A 26 1.00 -3.33 -12.53
C SER A 26 -0.09 -3.28 -13.60
N LEU A 27 0.11 -2.53 -14.69
CA LEU A 27 -0.84 -2.50 -15.80
C LEU A 27 -0.70 -3.73 -16.69
N GLU A 28 0.53 -4.23 -16.86
CA GLU A 28 0.87 -5.41 -17.67
C GLU A 28 0.60 -6.74 -16.95
N ASP A 29 0.79 -6.78 -15.63
CA ASP A 29 0.79 -8.00 -14.82
C ASP A 29 0.06 -7.79 -13.48
N ARG A 30 -1.27 -7.64 -13.58
CA ARG A 30 -2.16 -7.38 -12.43
C ARG A 30 -2.24 -8.53 -11.44
N THR A 31 -1.82 -9.74 -11.82
CA THR A 31 -1.86 -10.92 -10.96
C THR A 31 -0.65 -11.01 -10.04
N HIS A 32 0.47 -10.39 -10.41
CA HIS A 32 1.71 -10.45 -9.61
C HIS A 32 2.16 -9.08 -9.10
N VAL A 33 1.63 -7.98 -9.63
CA VAL A 33 2.00 -6.63 -9.20
C VAL A 33 0.76 -5.79 -8.91
N LEU A 34 0.57 -5.46 -7.64
CA LEU A 34 -0.39 -4.47 -7.16
C LEU A 34 0.32 -3.13 -6.93
N PHE A 35 -0.18 -2.07 -7.56
CA PHE A 35 0.30 -0.71 -7.32
C PHE A 35 -0.72 0.05 -6.45
N MET A 36 -0.28 0.49 -5.28
CA MET A 36 -1.08 1.25 -4.31
C MET A 36 -0.45 2.61 -4.07
N ARG A 37 -1.28 3.64 -3.87
CA ARG A 37 -0.79 5.01 -3.61
C ARG A 37 -1.03 5.39 -2.17
N TYR A 38 -0.02 6.00 -1.54
CA TYR A 38 -0.12 6.42 -0.14
C TYR A 38 -1.30 7.37 0.14
N GLY A 39 -1.64 8.24 -0.82
CA GLY A 39 -2.82 9.11 -0.70
C GLY A 39 -4.11 8.31 -0.53
N GLU A 40 -4.34 7.32 -1.38
CA GLU A 40 -5.54 6.45 -1.34
C GLU A 40 -5.57 5.61 -0.07
N MET A 41 -4.43 5.03 0.33
CA MET A 41 -4.35 4.27 1.59
C MET A 41 -4.71 5.13 2.81
N LYS A 42 -4.53 6.45 2.74
CA LYS A 42 -4.88 7.37 3.81
C LYS A 42 -6.33 7.85 3.74
N THR A 43 -6.87 8.08 2.55
CA THR A 43 -8.23 8.62 2.37
C THR A 43 -9.31 7.53 2.36
N GLU A 44 -8.99 6.37 1.80
CA GLU A 44 -9.89 5.22 1.57
C GLU A 44 -9.23 3.91 2.05
N PRO A 45 -8.81 3.82 3.33
CA PRO A 45 -8.05 2.67 3.84
C PRO A 45 -8.81 1.34 3.72
N ARG A 46 -10.14 1.37 3.86
CA ARG A 46 -10.99 0.17 3.75
C ARG A 46 -11.01 -0.39 2.32
N ASP A 47 -11.12 0.47 1.31
CA ASP A 47 -11.13 0.01 -0.08
C ASP A 47 -9.75 -0.52 -0.49
N GLU A 48 -8.68 0.15 -0.03
CA GLU A 48 -7.31 -0.27 -0.31
C GLU A 48 -6.94 -1.60 0.40
N ILE A 49 -7.40 -1.86 1.63
CA ILE A 49 -7.16 -3.15 2.29
C ILE A 49 -7.98 -4.29 1.67
N ASN A 50 -9.22 -4.03 1.24
CA ASN A 50 -10.03 -5.00 0.52
C ASN A 50 -9.37 -5.38 -0.82
N LYS A 51 -8.92 -4.39 -1.59
CA LYS A 51 -8.16 -4.59 -2.83
C LYS A 51 -6.87 -5.37 -2.62
N LEU A 52 -6.16 -5.14 -1.51
CA LEU A 52 -4.97 -5.91 -1.15
C LEU A 52 -5.31 -7.37 -0.81
N ALA A 53 -6.36 -7.58 -0.02
CA ALA A 53 -6.83 -8.91 0.35
C ALA A 53 -7.25 -9.73 -0.89
N ASP A 54 -7.98 -9.12 -1.82
CA ASP A 54 -8.34 -9.71 -3.11
C ASP A 54 -7.10 -10.12 -3.91
N PHE A 55 -6.12 -9.21 -4.01
CA PHE A 55 -4.88 -9.46 -4.74
C PHE A 55 -4.06 -10.62 -4.15
N LEU A 56 -4.06 -10.77 -2.82
CA LEU A 56 -3.40 -11.88 -2.13
C LEU A 56 -4.18 -13.20 -2.20
N GLY A 57 -5.38 -13.20 -2.79
CA GLY A 57 -6.26 -14.38 -2.86
C GLY A 57 -6.92 -14.72 -1.53
N CYS A 58 -7.01 -13.76 -0.61
CA CYS A 58 -7.63 -13.90 0.70
C CYS A 58 -8.71 -12.82 0.93
N PRO A 59 -9.74 -12.71 0.06
CA PRO A 59 -10.79 -11.71 0.21
C PRO A 59 -11.48 -11.85 1.57
N PHE A 60 -11.81 -10.72 2.19
CA PHE A 60 -12.63 -10.75 3.40
C PHE A 60 -14.01 -11.32 3.09
N THR A 61 -14.49 -12.18 3.97
CA THR A 61 -15.85 -12.70 3.91
C THR A 61 -16.83 -11.64 4.40
N ARG A 62 -18.07 -11.73 3.92
CA ARG A 62 -19.16 -10.87 4.40
C ARG A 62 -19.31 -10.93 5.93
N GLN A 63 -19.10 -12.09 6.53
CA GLN A 63 -19.18 -12.25 7.99
C GLN A 63 -18.05 -11.51 8.71
N GLU A 64 -16.82 -11.53 8.18
CA GLU A 64 -15.70 -10.75 8.73
C GLU A 64 -15.96 -9.25 8.62
N GLU A 65 -16.52 -8.79 7.50
CA GLU A 65 -16.93 -7.40 7.33
C GLU A 65 -18.03 -7.00 8.32
N GLU A 66 -19.10 -7.80 8.45
CA GLU A 66 -20.22 -7.54 9.36
C GLU A 66 -19.80 -7.58 10.84
N ASN A 67 -18.79 -8.40 11.18
CA ASN A 67 -18.25 -8.49 12.53
C ASN A 67 -17.21 -7.41 12.86
N GLY A 68 -16.88 -6.52 11.91
CA GLY A 68 -15.91 -5.44 12.13
C GLY A 68 -14.44 -5.87 12.06
N PHE A 69 -14.14 -7.08 11.59
CA PHE A 69 -12.76 -7.58 11.52
C PHE A 69 -11.85 -6.70 10.65
N VAL A 70 -12.40 -6.14 9.56
CA VAL A 70 -11.65 -5.20 8.69
C VAL A 70 -11.23 -3.94 9.46
N ASP A 71 -12.09 -3.43 10.36
CA ASP A 71 -11.75 -2.28 11.20
C ASP A 71 -10.65 -2.62 12.21
N GLU A 72 -10.69 -3.83 12.79
CA GLU A 72 -9.66 -4.29 13.73
C GLU A 72 -8.28 -4.38 13.05
N VAL A 73 -8.22 -4.88 11.82
CA VAL A 73 -6.97 -4.92 11.03
C VAL A 73 -6.47 -3.50 10.74
N LEU A 74 -7.36 -2.60 10.32
CA LEU A 74 -6.99 -1.21 10.04
C LEU A 74 -6.50 -0.48 11.29
N ASP A 75 -7.14 -0.70 12.44
CA ASP A 75 -6.71 -0.14 13.71
C ASP A 75 -5.34 -0.68 14.10
N LEU A 76 -5.15 -2.00 14.10
CA LEU A 76 -3.88 -2.65 14.44
C LEU A 76 -2.70 -2.14 13.59
N CYS A 77 -2.92 -1.96 12.29
CA CYS A 77 -1.91 -1.48 11.35
C CYS A 77 -1.86 0.04 11.19
N SER A 78 -2.60 0.79 12.01
CA SER A 78 -2.64 2.25 11.92
C SER A 78 -1.31 2.87 12.32
N LEU A 79 -0.98 4.03 11.74
CA LEU A 79 0.26 4.74 12.06
C LEU A 79 0.39 5.05 13.57
N PRO A 80 -0.65 5.52 14.30
CA PRO A 80 -0.56 5.72 15.74
C PRO A 80 -0.22 4.44 16.50
N ASN A 81 -0.91 3.33 16.21
CA ASN A 81 -0.67 2.06 16.89
C ASN A 81 0.73 1.52 16.58
N LEU A 82 1.18 1.55 15.32
CA LEU A 82 2.50 1.08 14.95
C LEU A 82 3.63 1.97 15.47
N SER A 83 3.44 3.29 15.52
CA SER A 83 4.44 4.23 16.06
C SER A 83 4.62 4.11 17.58
N GLY A 84 3.61 3.60 18.29
CA GLY A 84 3.69 3.33 19.72
C GLY A 84 4.39 2.01 20.09
N LEU A 85 4.72 1.17 19.11
CA LEU A 85 5.42 -0.11 19.30
C LEU A 85 6.95 0.04 19.21
N GLU A 86 7.47 1.26 19.09
CA GLU A 86 8.91 1.53 19.14
C GLU A 86 9.47 1.09 20.50
N GLY A 87 10.34 0.07 20.47
CA GLY A 87 11.21 -0.35 21.57
C GLY A 87 12.54 0.38 21.55
#